data_AF-A0A127M9V9-F1
#
_entry.id   AF-A0A127M9V9-F1
#
_cell.length_a   1.000
_cell.length_b   1.000
_cell.length_c   1.000
_cell.angle_alpha   90.00
_cell.angle_beta   90.00
_cell.angle_gamma   90.00
#
_symmetry.space_group_name_H-M   'P 1'
#
loop_
_entity.id
_entity.type
_entity.pdbx_description
1 polymer ?
#
loop_
_entity_poly.entity_id
_entity_poly.type
_entity_poly.pdbx_seq_one_letter_code
_entity_poly.pdbx_strand_id
1 'polypeptide(L)'
;MASLANRWAGRLYGTNTGNVFLDLSQDDQNISGRLRIMDSIFGVSIYEYTGTIDEEIVLNCTPSQTVEGVELGEVVVRGRLTQQGNIRGEWESTIGTAGTFEIHPHDINSSDPSAKDTNPEQIHNKTVQLGSIRLFKDDVVQLVDFLKKDFSNGRVIVTYSQRGSELTKYADDFLGQLDGIVQLNYIKLVIQEPEAHGINRVIVVELVANGNSEIRVSGINESWVLGKAESILQTLKPKQNSLVTTYRKYGLNLNGAIFIAMLIAIPDIEGWKSRAVFVISVFLLLNFLLFIHNKFIPNTAIYLEQVKPSFFKRAWPSMLSWFIAVSSSVIAAIIFSILKSGSS
;
A
#
# COMPACT_ATOMS: atom_id res chain seq x y z
N MET A 1 -37.48 14.80 22.08
CA MET A 1 -36.31 14.39 22.88
C MET A 1 -35.76 13.11 22.27
N ALA A 2 -34.45 12.94 22.22
CA ALA A 2 -33.86 11.81 21.50
C ALA A 2 -34.02 10.53 22.32
N SER A 3 -34.73 9.55 21.77
CA SER A 3 -34.72 8.18 22.27
C SER A 3 -33.31 7.61 22.13
N LEU A 4 -32.75 7.03 23.19
CA LEU A 4 -31.52 6.25 23.06
C LEU A 4 -31.82 4.94 22.31
N ALA A 5 -30.78 4.35 21.73
CA ALA A 5 -30.84 3.00 21.19
C ALA A 5 -31.10 1.98 22.31
N ASN A 6 -31.75 0.87 22.00
CA ASN A 6 -32.06 -0.19 22.97
C ASN A 6 -30.86 -1.09 23.25
N ARG A 7 -29.82 -1.05 22.40
CA ARG A 7 -28.62 -1.90 22.54
C ARG A 7 -27.36 -1.09 22.35
N TRP A 8 -26.40 -1.31 23.24
CA TRP A 8 -25.08 -0.69 23.16
C TRP A 8 -23.97 -1.70 23.42
N ALA A 9 -22.85 -1.54 22.75
CA ALA A 9 -21.66 -2.37 22.97
C ALA A 9 -20.39 -1.52 22.98
N GLY A 10 -19.39 -1.96 23.74
CA GLY A 10 -18.14 -1.23 23.83
C GLY A 10 -17.13 -1.85 24.79
N ARG A 11 -16.32 -1.00 25.42
CA ARG A 11 -15.21 -1.41 26.28
C ARG A 11 -15.16 -0.63 27.58
N LEU A 12 -14.72 -1.32 28.62
CA LEU A 12 -14.30 -0.72 29.89
C LEU A 12 -12.78 -0.72 30.01
N TYR A 13 -12.27 0.30 30.69
CA TYR A 13 -10.86 0.51 31.01
C TYR A 13 -10.74 0.86 32.50
N GLY A 14 -9.57 0.65 33.09
CA GLY A 14 -9.31 0.98 34.50
C GLY A 14 -8.68 -0.17 35.27
N THR A 15 -9.09 -0.33 36.53
CA THR A 15 -8.63 -1.44 37.38
C THR A 15 -9.06 -2.80 36.82
N ASN A 16 -10.20 -2.85 36.13
CA ASN A 16 -10.66 -3.98 35.33
C ASN A 16 -10.77 -3.56 33.86
N THR A 17 -10.59 -4.51 32.94
CA THR A 17 -10.68 -4.26 31.49
C THR A 17 -11.43 -5.38 30.80
N GLY A 18 -12.28 -5.00 29.85
CA GLY A 18 -13.22 -5.95 29.27
C GLY A 18 -14.15 -5.36 28.23
N ASN A 19 -14.96 -6.23 27.65
CA ASN A 19 -16.02 -5.84 26.73
C ASN A 19 -17.32 -5.65 27.51
N VAL A 20 -18.11 -4.67 27.08
CA VAL A 20 -19.39 -4.32 27.70
C VAL A 20 -20.51 -4.46 26.68
N PHE A 21 -21.64 -4.98 27.13
CA PHE A 21 -22.90 -4.99 26.39
C PHE A 21 -24.04 -4.53 27.28
N LEU A 22 -24.84 -3.58 26.80
CA LEU A 22 -25.92 -2.92 27.53
C LEU A 22 -27.23 -3.11 26.75
N ASP A 23 -28.21 -3.76 27.36
CA ASP A 23 -29.60 -3.75 26.92
C ASP A 23 -30.35 -2.67 27.70
N LEU A 24 -30.96 -1.72 27.00
CA LEU A 24 -31.61 -0.54 27.54
C LEU A 24 -33.08 -0.51 27.18
N SER A 25 -33.92 -0.24 28.18
CA SER A 25 -35.34 0.10 28.04
C SER A 25 -35.54 1.50 28.63
N GLN A 26 -36.02 2.43 27.81
CA GLN A 26 -36.28 3.80 28.19
C GLN A 26 -37.78 4.04 28.37
N ASP A 27 -38.15 4.63 29.50
CA ASP A 27 -39.49 5.15 29.80
C ASP A 27 -39.34 6.59 30.28
N ASP A 28 -39.62 7.55 29.38
CA ASP A 28 -39.31 8.97 29.53
C ASP A 28 -37.83 9.24 29.88
N GLN A 29 -37.56 9.70 31.12
CA GLN A 29 -36.22 9.98 31.63
C GLN A 29 -35.63 8.81 32.42
N ASN A 30 -36.42 7.78 32.71
CA ASN A 30 -35.95 6.62 33.44
C ASN A 30 -35.46 5.56 32.46
N ILE A 31 -34.34 4.95 32.80
CA ILE A 31 -33.78 3.82 32.06
C ILE A 31 -33.54 2.65 32.97
N SER A 32 -33.76 1.46 32.41
CA SER A 32 -33.49 0.20 33.06
C SER A 32 -33.02 -0.84 32.07
N GLY A 33 -32.39 -1.88 32.56
CA GLY A 33 -32.05 -3.03 31.74
C GLY A 33 -30.88 -3.82 32.28
N ARG A 34 -30.18 -4.51 31.37
CA ARG A 34 -29.13 -5.47 31.71
C ARG A 34 -27.78 -5.03 31.16
N LEU A 35 -26.79 -5.03 32.04
CA LEU A 35 -25.40 -4.78 31.73
C LEU A 35 -24.62 -6.09 31.84
N ARG A 36 -23.93 -6.47 30.76
CA ARG A 36 -23.02 -7.62 30.73
C ARG A 36 -21.60 -7.14 30.55
N ILE A 37 -20.73 -7.56 31.44
CA ILE A 37 -19.31 -7.24 31.43
C ILE A 37 -18.55 -8.54 31.23
N MET A 38 -17.82 -8.66 30.13
CA MET A 38 -16.84 -9.74 29.93
C MET A 38 -15.48 -9.21 30.35
N ASP A 39 -15.10 -9.49 31.59
CA ASP A 39 -13.76 -9.23 32.07
C ASP A 39 -12.78 -10.25 31.47
N SER A 40 -11.61 -9.78 31.05
CA SER A 40 -10.60 -10.63 30.40
C SER A 40 -10.01 -11.73 31.31
N ILE A 41 -10.11 -11.56 32.63
CA ILE A 41 -9.55 -12.47 33.65
C ILE A 41 -10.67 -13.23 34.35
N PHE A 42 -11.74 -12.54 34.75
CA PHE A 42 -12.78 -13.10 35.63
C PHE A 42 -14.04 -13.59 34.88
N GLY A 43 -14.11 -13.40 33.56
CA GLY A 43 -15.23 -13.86 32.74
C GLY A 43 -16.45 -12.94 32.80
N VAL A 44 -17.64 -13.50 32.57
CA VAL A 44 -18.88 -12.72 32.40
C VAL A 44 -19.51 -12.41 33.75
N SER A 45 -19.71 -11.12 34.01
CA SER A 45 -20.54 -10.59 35.11
C SER A 45 -21.80 -9.96 34.54
N ILE A 46 -22.95 -10.23 35.17
CA ILE A 46 -24.25 -9.69 34.73
C ILE A 46 -24.82 -8.81 35.84
N TYR A 47 -25.22 -7.60 35.47
CA TYR A 47 -25.84 -6.61 36.34
C TYR A 47 -27.21 -6.22 35.81
N GLU A 48 -28.16 -6.01 36.71
CA GLU A 48 -29.41 -5.29 36.42
C GLU A 48 -29.19 -3.83 36.86
N TYR A 49 -29.59 -2.87 36.03
CA TYR A 49 -29.40 -1.46 36.35
C TYR A 49 -30.68 -0.65 36.26
N THR A 50 -30.72 0.42 37.05
CA THR A 50 -31.71 1.50 36.96
C THR A 50 -30.98 2.84 36.93
N GLY A 51 -31.53 3.80 36.21
CA GLY A 51 -30.86 5.06 35.98
C GLY A 51 -31.76 6.15 35.42
N THR A 52 -31.17 7.32 35.25
CA THR A 52 -31.85 8.49 34.70
C THR A 52 -31.04 9.11 33.57
N ILE A 53 -31.74 9.68 32.58
CA ILE A 53 -31.17 10.47 31.51
C ILE A 53 -31.62 11.92 31.68
N ASP A 54 -30.65 12.80 31.93
CA ASP A 54 -30.83 14.25 31.83
C ASP A 54 -29.68 14.85 30.99
N GLU A 55 -28.87 15.77 31.52
CA GLU A 55 -27.61 16.19 30.90
C GLU A 55 -26.51 15.12 31.00
N GLU A 56 -26.62 14.25 32.00
CA GLU A 56 -25.74 13.12 32.26
C GLU A 56 -26.57 11.84 32.43
N ILE A 57 -26.00 10.71 31.99
CA ILE A 57 -26.56 9.38 32.15
C ILE A 57 -25.96 8.79 33.42
N VAL A 58 -26.80 8.48 34.40
CA VAL A 58 -26.38 7.84 35.65
C VAL A 58 -27.05 6.49 35.77
N LEU A 59 -26.27 5.42 35.87
CA LEU A 59 -26.75 4.04 36.06
C LEU A 59 -26.27 3.50 37.41
N ASN A 60 -27.19 2.91 38.17
CA ASN A 60 -26.89 2.14 39.37
C ASN A 60 -27.08 0.66 39.04
N CYS A 61 -25.99 -0.09 39.01
CA CYS A 61 -25.91 -1.46 38.55
C CYS A 61 -25.74 -2.41 39.75
N THR A 62 -26.69 -3.33 39.89
CA THR A 62 -26.72 -4.35 40.94
C THR A 62 -26.36 -5.73 40.36
N PRO A 63 -25.45 -6.50 40.99
CA PRO A 63 -25.08 -7.83 40.48
C PRO A 63 -26.31 -8.76 40.42
N SER A 64 -26.57 -9.34 39.26
CA SER A 64 -27.69 -10.26 39.01
C SER A 64 -27.24 -11.73 39.09
N GLN A 65 -26.03 -12.02 38.62
CA GLN A 65 -25.42 -13.35 38.69
C GLN A 65 -23.96 -13.22 39.10
N THR A 66 -23.60 -13.93 40.16
CA THR A 66 -22.23 -14.05 40.64
C THR A 66 -21.59 -15.31 40.05
N VAL A 67 -20.36 -15.18 39.56
CA VAL A 67 -19.54 -16.33 39.18
C VAL A 67 -18.97 -16.93 40.47
N GLU A 68 -18.96 -18.27 40.58
CA GLU A 68 -18.45 -18.98 41.75
C GLU A 68 -16.99 -18.58 42.02
N GLY A 69 -16.72 -18.00 43.18
CA GLY A 69 -15.38 -17.53 43.59
C GLY A 69 -15.03 -16.07 43.25
N VAL A 70 -15.94 -15.29 42.66
CA VAL A 70 -15.73 -13.86 42.36
C VAL A 70 -16.68 -12.98 43.16
N GLU A 71 -16.13 -12.06 43.95
CA GLU A 71 -16.91 -11.04 44.66
C GLU A 71 -17.24 -9.88 43.72
N LEU A 72 -18.53 -9.60 43.53
CA LEU A 72 -19.02 -8.50 42.69
C LEU A 72 -19.64 -7.41 43.57
N GLY A 73 -19.11 -6.19 43.49
CA GLY A 73 -19.71 -5.01 44.11
C GLY A 73 -20.76 -4.37 43.20
N GLU A 74 -21.68 -3.61 43.79
CA GLU A 74 -22.53 -2.66 43.05
C GLU A 74 -21.68 -1.65 42.29
N VAL A 75 -22.10 -1.29 41.08
CA VAL A 75 -21.37 -0.39 40.17
C VAL A 75 -22.22 0.83 39.86
N VAL A 76 -21.65 2.02 39.99
CA VAL A 76 -22.23 3.28 39.53
C VAL A 76 -21.53 3.69 38.25
N VAL A 77 -22.31 3.98 37.22
CA VAL A 77 -21.83 4.42 35.90
C VAL A 77 -22.32 5.83 35.65
N ARG A 78 -21.42 6.73 35.24
CA ARG A 78 -21.74 8.11 34.88
C ARG A 78 -21.19 8.42 33.51
N GLY A 79 -22.02 8.84 32.56
CA GLY A 79 -21.59 9.07 31.19
C GLY A 79 -22.37 10.15 30.46
N ARG A 80 -21.81 10.62 29.35
CA ARG A 80 -22.41 11.64 28.49
C ARG A 80 -22.48 11.15 27.06
N LEU A 81 -23.60 11.42 26.39
CA LEU A 81 -23.77 11.22 24.96
C LEU A 81 -22.92 12.26 24.22
N THR A 82 -21.99 11.82 23.38
CA THR A 82 -21.16 12.75 22.60
C THR A 82 -21.83 13.13 21.29
N GLN A 83 -21.30 14.16 20.62
CA GLN A 83 -21.74 14.58 19.28
C GLN A 83 -21.56 13.48 18.20
N GLN A 84 -20.74 12.45 18.48
CA GLN A 84 -20.48 11.32 17.58
C GLN A 84 -21.48 10.16 17.79
N GLY A 85 -22.41 10.29 18.74
CA GLY A 85 -23.45 9.29 19.01
C GLY A 85 -23.03 8.14 19.91
N ASN A 86 -21.81 8.13 20.45
CA ASN A 86 -21.35 7.20 21.49
C ASN A 86 -21.55 7.79 22.90
N ILE A 87 -21.55 6.94 23.92
CA ILE A 87 -21.57 7.34 25.33
C ILE A 87 -20.18 7.07 25.91
N ARG A 88 -19.62 8.08 26.58
CA ARG A 88 -18.33 7.98 27.29
C ARG A 88 -18.47 8.45 28.72
N GLY A 89 -17.70 7.85 29.62
CA GLY A 89 -17.80 8.21 31.02
C GLY A 89 -16.90 7.38 31.94
N GLU A 90 -17.28 7.40 33.21
CA GLU A 90 -16.58 6.79 34.32
C GLU A 90 -17.48 5.76 35.01
N TRP A 91 -16.85 4.75 35.59
CA TRP A 91 -17.52 3.74 36.39
C TRP A 91 -16.76 3.51 37.69
N GLU A 92 -17.48 3.21 38.76
CA GLU A 92 -16.92 2.95 40.08
C GLU A 92 -17.73 1.86 40.77
N SER A 93 -17.07 0.97 41.51
CA SER A 93 -17.70 -0.09 42.27
C SER A 93 -17.51 0.09 43.77
N THR A 94 -18.43 -0.47 44.54
CA THR A 94 -18.37 -0.50 46.01
C THR A 94 -17.18 -1.29 46.57
N ILE A 95 -16.54 -2.15 45.76
CA ILE A 95 -15.34 -2.92 46.13
C ILE A 95 -14.02 -2.20 45.75
N GLY A 96 -14.09 -0.93 45.35
CA GLY A 96 -12.93 -0.09 45.06
C GLY A 96 -12.33 -0.23 43.67
N THR A 97 -12.97 -1.00 42.77
CA THR A 97 -12.62 -1.02 41.33
C THR A 97 -13.28 0.15 40.61
N ALA A 98 -12.58 0.77 39.67
CA ALA A 98 -13.06 1.94 38.93
C ALA A 98 -12.31 2.14 37.60
N GLY A 99 -12.85 3.01 36.76
CA GLY A 99 -12.20 3.44 35.54
C GLY A 99 -13.11 4.17 34.56
N THR A 100 -12.83 4.02 33.27
CA THR A 100 -13.56 4.70 32.19
C THR A 100 -14.20 3.71 31.23
N PHE A 101 -15.19 4.16 30.46
CA PHE A 101 -15.84 3.33 29.45
C PHE A 101 -16.19 4.13 28.20
N GLU A 102 -16.36 3.39 27.11
CA GLU A 102 -16.87 3.89 25.84
C GLU A 102 -17.79 2.84 25.22
N ILE A 103 -19.03 3.22 24.88
CA ILE A 103 -20.04 2.35 24.27
C ILE A 103 -20.72 3.03 23.06
N HIS A 104 -21.07 2.21 22.08
CA HIS A 104 -21.67 2.61 20.80
C HIS A 104 -23.05 1.97 20.62
N PRO A 105 -23.99 2.63 19.92
CA PRO A 105 -25.31 2.07 19.66
C PRO A 105 -25.20 0.91 18.66
N HIS A 106 -25.92 -0.18 18.92
CA HIS A 106 -25.88 -1.44 18.17
C HIS A 106 -27.29 -2.01 17.91
N ASP A 107 -28.27 -1.14 17.67
CA ASP A 107 -29.62 -1.60 17.34
C ASP A 107 -29.66 -2.29 15.97
N ILE A 108 -30.21 -3.51 15.94
CA ILE A 108 -30.33 -4.33 14.74
C ILE A 108 -31.49 -3.83 13.84
N ASN A 109 -32.35 -2.96 14.39
CA ASN A 109 -33.55 -2.44 13.72
C ASN A 109 -33.44 -0.96 13.31
N SER A 110 -32.32 -0.27 13.56
CA SER A 110 -32.11 1.08 13.03
C SER A 110 -31.64 1.00 11.57
N SER A 111 -32.46 0.39 10.72
CA SER A 111 -32.46 0.71 9.29
C SER A 111 -33.13 2.08 9.12
N ASP A 112 -32.47 3.12 9.60
CA ASP A 112 -32.75 4.47 9.17
C ASP A 112 -32.05 4.66 7.82
N PRO A 113 -32.76 4.72 6.69
CA PRO A 113 -32.15 4.95 5.38
C PRO A 113 -31.46 6.32 5.29
N SER A 114 -31.69 7.20 6.28
CA SER A 114 -31.06 8.51 6.39
C SER A 114 -29.84 8.54 7.31
N ALA A 115 -29.57 7.46 8.06
CA ALA A 115 -28.23 7.20 8.58
C ALA A 115 -27.37 6.78 7.38
N LYS A 116 -26.90 7.77 6.62
CA LYS A 116 -25.81 7.57 5.67
C LYS A 116 -24.77 6.73 6.40
N ASP A 117 -24.55 5.52 5.88
CA ASP A 117 -23.36 4.75 6.16
C ASP A 117 -22.21 5.74 5.96
N THR A 118 -21.66 6.27 7.04
CA THR A 118 -20.51 7.17 6.94
C THR A 118 -19.29 6.35 6.52
N ASN A 119 -19.37 5.03 6.62
CA ASN A 119 -18.44 4.11 6.00
C ASN A 119 -18.41 4.39 4.49
N PRO A 120 -17.22 4.67 3.92
CA PRO A 120 -17.14 4.94 2.50
C PRO A 120 -17.54 3.68 1.73
N GLU A 121 -18.53 3.83 0.87
CA GLU A 121 -19.05 2.77 0.00
C GLU A 121 -17.97 2.19 -0.94
N GLN A 122 -16.86 2.92 -1.12
CA GLN A 122 -15.83 2.57 -2.09
C GLN A 122 -14.42 3.00 -1.63
N ILE A 123 -13.46 2.10 -1.78
CA ILE A 123 -12.03 2.40 -1.66
C ILE A 123 -11.49 2.70 -3.05
N HIS A 124 -10.91 3.89 -3.22
CA HIS A 124 -10.30 4.29 -4.48
C HIS A 124 -8.86 3.81 -4.56
N ASN A 125 -8.49 3.25 -5.70
CA ASN A 125 -7.14 2.73 -5.96
C ASN A 125 -6.62 3.30 -7.27
N LYS A 126 -5.42 3.89 -7.24
CA LYS A 126 -4.70 4.31 -8.44
C LYS A 126 -3.35 3.60 -8.49
N THR A 127 -3.12 2.88 -9.57
CA THR A 127 -1.83 2.28 -9.88
C THR A 127 -1.22 2.99 -11.10
N VAL A 128 0.04 3.40 -10.98
CA VAL A 128 0.80 4.06 -12.04
C VAL A 128 2.07 3.26 -12.27
N GLN A 129 2.23 2.75 -13.48
CA GLN A 129 3.47 2.07 -13.87
C GLN A 129 4.57 3.08 -14.15
N LEU A 130 5.75 2.78 -13.62
CA LEU A 130 6.96 3.56 -13.78
C LEU A 130 7.87 2.93 -14.84
N GLY A 131 8.52 3.80 -15.62
CA GLY A 131 9.57 3.41 -16.55
C GLY A 131 10.86 3.00 -15.83
N SER A 132 11.94 2.94 -16.60
CA SER A 132 13.26 2.64 -16.03
C SER A 132 13.74 3.81 -15.19
N ILE A 133 13.92 3.59 -13.88
CA ILE A 133 14.30 4.62 -12.92
C ILE A 133 15.73 4.40 -12.42
N ARG A 134 16.45 5.50 -12.26
CA ARG A 134 17.74 5.48 -11.55
C ARG A 134 17.70 6.46 -10.40
N LEU A 135 17.86 5.94 -9.18
CA LEU A 135 17.91 6.74 -7.96
C LEU A 135 19.30 6.70 -7.34
N PHE A 136 19.69 7.83 -6.77
CA PHE A 136 20.84 7.96 -5.89
C PHE A 136 20.36 8.10 -4.44
N LYS A 137 21.29 8.00 -3.48
CA LYS A 137 21.00 8.20 -2.05
C LYS A 137 20.13 9.43 -1.78
N ASP A 138 20.52 10.59 -2.31
CA ASP A 138 19.76 11.84 -2.13
C ASP A 138 18.34 11.75 -2.68
N ASP A 139 18.13 11.04 -3.80
CA ASP A 139 16.81 10.86 -4.40
C ASP A 139 15.92 9.96 -3.52
N VAL A 140 16.50 8.94 -2.89
CA VAL A 140 15.78 8.05 -1.96
C VAL A 140 15.38 8.82 -0.70
N VAL A 141 16.29 9.64 -0.15
CA VAL A 141 16.00 10.52 1.00
C VAL A 141 14.88 11.49 0.65
N GLN A 142 14.99 12.19 -0.48
CA GLN A 142 13.96 13.13 -0.94
C GLN A 142 12.61 12.44 -1.16
N LEU A 143 12.60 11.22 -1.69
CA LEU A 143 11.37 10.45 -1.88
C LEU A 143 10.74 10.07 -0.53
N VAL A 144 11.53 9.60 0.43
CA VAL A 144 11.06 9.30 1.79
C VAL A 144 10.44 10.55 2.43
N ASP A 145 11.14 11.68 2.39
CA ASP A 145 10.66 12.94 2.96
C ASP A 145 9.38 13.43 2.27
N PHE A 146 9.32 13.28 0.94
CA PHE A 146 8.13 13.62 0.16
C PHE A 146 6.92 12.74 0.51
N LEU A 147 7.13 11.45 0.77
CA LEU A 147 6.07 10.53 1.20
C LEU A 147 5.57 10.88 2.60
N LYS A 148 6.46 11.25 3.52
CA LYS A 148 6.10 11.64 4.90
C LYS A 148 5.26 12.92 4.98
N LYS A 149 5.45 13.88 4.07
CA LYS A 149 4.88 15.24 4.17
C LYS A 149 3.37 15.30 4.40
N ASP A 150 2.61 14.36 3.85
CA ASP A 150 1.14 14.35 3.93
C ASP A 150 0.60 13.41 5.02
N PHE A 151 1.48 12.78 5.80
CA PHE A 151 1.14 11.85 6.86
C PHE A 151 1.52 12.44 8.21
N SER A 152 0.56 12.47 9.14
CA SER A 152 0.77 13.07 10.46
C SER A 152 1.47 12.10 11.40
N ASN A 153 1.07 10.83 11.35
CA ASN A 153 1.55 9.78 12.25
C ASN A 153 2.18 8.59 11.48
N GLY A 154 2.00 8.54 10.16
CA GLY A 154 2.54 7.49 9.32
C GLY A 154 4.08 7.49 9.29
N ARG A 155 4.68 6.31 9.47
CA ARG A 155 6.12 6.11 9.27
C ARG A 155 6.35 5.39 7.96
N VAL A 156 7.31 5.86 7.18
CA VAL A 156 7.73 5.15 5.97
C VAL A 156 8.46 3.88 6.38
N ILE A 157 8.00 2.75 5.86
CA ILE A 157 8.61 1.43 5.97
C ILE A 157 9.34 1.18 4.65
N VAL A 158 10.58 0.72 4.74
CA VAL A 158 11.44 0.38 3.61
C VAL A 158 11.69 -1.13 3.63
N THR A 159 11.25 -1.80 2.59
CA THR A 159 11.66 -3.18 2.28
C THR A 159 12.69 -3.15 1.16
N TYR A 160 13.80 -3.86 1.31
CA TYR A 160 14.85 -3.94 0.30
C TYR A 160 15.48 -5.33 0.28
N SER A 161 16.07 -5.70 -0.87
CA SER A 161 16.78 -6.98 -0.99
C SER A 161 18.27 -6.82 -0.74
N GLN A 162 18.82 -7.62 0.17
CA GLN A 162 20.25 -7.68 0.47
C GLN A 162 20.69 -9.14 0.59
N ARG A 163 21.71 -9.55 -0.18
CA ARG A 163 22.27 -10.91 -0.17
C ARG A 163 21.22 -12.03 -0.35
N GLY A 164 20.16 -11.76 -1.12
CA GLY A 164 19.10 -12.72 -1.41
C GLY A 164 17.98 -12.77 -0.37
N SER A 165 18.07 -12.00 0.71
CA SER A 165 17.00 -11.85 1.70
C SER A 165 16.31 -10.49 1.57
N GLU A 166 15.01 -10.45 1.83
CA GLU A 166 14.26 -9.21 1.95
C GLU A 166 14.29 -8.74 3.40
N LEU A 167 14.73 -7.50 3.62
CA LEU A 167 14.81 -6.86 4.92
C LEU A 167 13.81 -5.70 4.95
N THR A 168 13.05 -5.59 6.03
CA THR A 168 12.07 -4.53 6.25
C THR A 168 12.44 -3.73 7.49
N LYS A 169 12.54 -2.41 7.38
CA LYS A 169 12.88 -1.48 8.48
C LYS A 169 12.10 -0.18 8.35
N TYR A 170 12.05 0.62 9.39
CA TYR A 170 11.63 2.02 9.24
C TYR A 170 12.66 2.80 8.43
N ALA A 171 12.19 3.82 7.70
CA ALA A 171 13.05 4.61 6.84
C ALA A 171 14.20 5.30 7.58
N ASP A 172 13.98 5.74 8.81
CA ASP A 172 15.02 6.41 9.60
C ASP A 172 16.15 5.42 9.96
N ASP A 173 15.79 4.19 10.35
CA ASP A 173 16.76 3.11 10.60
C ASP A 173 17.49 2.69 9.32
N PHE A 174 16.77 2.60 8.20
CA PHE A 174 17.34 2.26 6.91
C PHE A 174 18.34 3.33 6.45
N LEU A 175 17.98 4.61 6.51
CA LEU A 175 18.82 5.73 6.11
C LEU A 175 20.03 5.92 7.04
N GLY A 176 19.88 5.58 8.33
CA GLY A 176 20.97 5.58 9.30
C GLY A 176 21.93 4.39 9.17
N GLN A 177 21.57 3.33 8.43
CA GLN A 177 22.35 2.10 8.29
C GLN A 177 22.60 1.74 6.81
N LEU A 178 23.01 2.72 6.01
CA LEU A 178 23.35 2.51 4.60
C LEU A 178 24.77 1.96 4.37
N ASP A 179 25.57 1.89 5.44
CA ASP A 179 26.97 1.48 5.36
C ASP A 179 27.11 0.04 4.84
N GLY A 180 27.93 -0.13 3.79
CA GLY A 180 28.14 -1.41 3.13
C GLY A 180 27.07 -1.80 2.10
N ILE A 181 26.06 -0.96 1.84
CA ILE A 181 25.11 -1.15 0.74
C ILE A 181 25.52 -0.29 -0.45
N VAL A 182 26.15 -0.90 -1.46
CA VAL A 182 26.61 -0.18 -2.67
C VAL A 182 25.44 0.11 -3.61
N GLN A 183 24.64 -0.92 -3.91
CA GLN A 183 23.55 -0.88 -4.87
C GLN A 183 22.38 -1.76 -4.40
N LEU A 184 21.15 -1.29 -4.63
CA LEU A 184 19.93 -2.06 -4.48
C LEU A 184 19.26 -2.30 -5.83
N ASN A 185 18.74 -3.52 -5.97
CA ASN A 185 17.95 -3.95 -7.13
C ASN A 185 16.46 -4.09 -6.80
N TYR A 186 16.09 -3.88 -5.53
CA TYR A 186 14.73 -3.90 -5.04
C TYR A 186 14.60 -2.92 -3.89
N ILE A 187 13.63 -2.02 -3.99
CA ILE A 187 13.16 -1.22 -2.85
C ILE A 187 11.65 -1.08 -2.93
N LYS A 188 10.99 -1.18 -1.79
CA LYS A 188 9.57 -0.92 -1.62
C LYS A 188 9.40 0.02 -0.45
N LEU A 189 8.80 1.17 -0.71
CA LEU A 189 8.46 2.18 0.29
C LEU A 189 6.97 2.08 0.56
N VAL A 190 6.60 1.90 1.82
CA VAL A 190 5.19 1.84 2.24
C VAL A 190 4.97 2.89 3.32
N ILE A 191 3.95 3.71 3.18
CA ILE A 191 3.45 4.55 4.27
C ILE A 191 1.93 4.41 4.32
N GLN A 192 1.41 4.30 5.54
CA GLN A 192 -0.02 4.20 5.78
C GLN A 192 -0.39 4.93 7.06
N GLU A 193 -1.61 5.44 7.12
CA GLU A 193 -2.23 5.90 8.35
C GLU A 193 -3.76 5.77 8.28
N PRO A 194 -4.44 5.69 9.43
CA PRO A 194 -5.89 5.72 9.47
C PRO A 194 -6.43 7.02 8.86
N GLU A 195 -7.39 6.92 7.94
CA GLU A 195 -8.07 8.06 7.34
C GLU A 195 -9.44 8.28 8.01
N ALA A 196 -10.41 7.40 7.75
CA ALA A 196 -11.72 7.39 8.39
C ALA A 196 -12.32 5.97 8.34
N HIS A 197 -13.31 5.67 9.17
CA HIS A 197 -14.06 4.39 9.12
C HIS A 197 -13.20 3.12 9.24
N GLY A 198 -12.06 3.20 9.94
CA GLY A 198 -11.12 2.08 10.06
C GLY A 198 -10.37 1.74 8.77
N ILE A 199 -10.49 2.56 7.72
CA ILE A 199 -9.77 2.40 6.46
C ILE A 199 -8.51 3.25 6.51
N ASN A 200 -7.39 2.62 6.14
CA ASN A 200 -6.13 3.31 6.00
C ASN A 200 -6.01 3.92 4.61
N ARG A 201 -5.48 5.15 4.55
CA ARG A 201 -4.86 5.63 3.32
C ARG A 201 -3.45 5.08 3.23
N VAL A 202 -3.09 4.56 2.06
CA VAL A 202 -1.85 3.80 1.85
C VAL A 202 -1.17 4.29 0.58
N ILE A 203 0.15 4.45 0.65
CA ILE A 203 1.01 4.65 -0.50
C ILE A 203 2.05 3.54 -0.51
N VAL A 204 2.19 2.90 -1.66
CA VAL A 204 3.24 1.94 -1.96
C VAL A 204 4.00 2.43 -3.19
N VAL A 205 5.31 2.62 -3.05
CA VAL A 205 6.21 2.85 -4.18
C VAL A 205 7.14 1.64 -4.26
N GLU A 206 6.95 0.81 -5.28
CA GLU A 206 7.72 -0.41 -5.47
C GLU A 206 8.59 -0.28 -6.72
N LEU A 207 9.91 -0.34 -6.51
CA LEU A 207 10.89 -0.24 -7.58
C LEU A 207 11.68 -1.54 -7.66
N VAL A 208 11.56 -2.20 -8.81
CA VAL A 208 12.13 -3.51 -9.09
C VAL A 208 13.14 -3.42 -10.23
N ALA A 209 14.29 -4.10 -10.11
CA ALA A 209 15.25 -4.20 -11.21
C ALA A 209 14.70 -5.01 -12.39
N ASN A 210 13.90 -6.04 -12.10
CA ASN A 210 13.28 -6.90 -13.11
C ASN A 210 11.75 -6.85 -12.92
N GLY A 211 11.01 -6.65 -14.00
CA GLY A 211 9.55 -6.42 -13.94
C GLY A 211 9.18 -4.94 -13.99
N ASN A 212 7.95 -4.63 -13.61
CA ASN A 212 7.38 -3.27 -13.66
C ASN A 212 7.51 -2.62 -12.28
N SER A 213 8.15 -1.45 -12.25
CA SER A 213 8.11 -0.59 -11.07
C SER A 213 6.77 0.14 -11.06
N GLU A 214 6.17 0.39 -9.91
CA GLU A 214 4.85 1.00 -9.81
C GLU A 214 4.65 1.84 -8.56
N ILE A 215 3.73 2.79 -8.67
CA ILE A 215 3.17 3.56 -7.56
C ILE A 215 1.75 3.06 -7.38
N ARG A 216 1.38 2.72 -6.15
CA ARG A 216 0.02 2.38 -5.77
C ARG A 216 -0.42 3.31 -4.65
N VAL A 217 -1.53 3.99 -4.86
CA VAL A 217 -2.16 4.85 -3.86
C VAL A 217 -3.58 4.35 -3.63
N SER A 218 -3.95 4.21 -2.37
CA SER A 218 -5.25 3.72 -1.91
C SER A 218 -5.78 4.64 -0.82
N GLY A 219 -7.07 4.93 -0.85
CA GLY A 219 -7.72 5.80 0.14
C GLY A 219 -9.20 5.98 -0.13
N ILE A 220 -9.85 6.72 0.76
CA ILE A 220 -11.29 6.99 0.73
C ILE A 220 -11.62 8.13 -0.22
N ASN A 221 -10.72 9.11 -0.37
CA ASN A 221 -10.94 10.27 -1.23
C ASN A 221 -10.28 10.08 -2.60
N GLU A 222 -11.08 9.96 -3.66
CA GLU A 222 -10.59 9.82 -5.04
C GLU A 222 -9.64 10.95 -5.47
N SER A 223 -9.96 12.19 -5.12
CA SER A 223 -9.18 13.37 -5.50
C SER A 223 -7.79 13.34 -4.86
N TRP A 224 -7.72 12.91 -3.60
CA TRP A 224 -6.45 12.69 -2.91
C TRP A 224 -5.67 11.53 -3.54
N VAL A 225 -6.33 10.40 -3.83
CA VAL A 225 -5.69 9.22 -4.44
C VAL A 225 -5.08 9.57 -5.80
N LEU A 226 -5.84 10.23 -6.69
CA LEU A 226 -5.37 10.65 -8.00
C LEU A 226 -4.26 11.69 -7.90
N GLY A 227 -4.46 12.73 -7.08
CA GLY A 227 -3.51 13.82 -6.91
C GLY A 227 -2.18 13.34 -6.32
N LYS A 228 -2.21 12.43 -5.33
CA LYS A 228 -1.00 11.91 -4.71
C LYS A 228 -0.24 10.96 -5.64
N ALA A 229 -0.94 10.09 -6.37
CA ALA A 229 -0.32 9.23 -7.36
C ALA A 229 0.41 10.05 -8.46
N GLU A 230 -0.24 11.09 -8.98
CA GLU A 230 0.35 11.98 -9.99
C GLU A 230 1.53 12.79 -9.41
N SER A 231 1.41 13.29 -8.17
CA SER A 231 2.49 14.05 -7.53
C SER A 231 3.74 13.20 -7.31
N ILE A 232 3.59 11.93 -6.90
CA ILE A 232 4.72 10.99 -6.78
C ILE A 232 5.32 10.70 -8.17
N LEU A 233 4.46 10.49 -9.19
CA LEU A 233 4.91 10.28 -10.56
C LEU A 233 5.76 11.46 -11.06
N GLN A 234 5.30 12.71 -10.87
CA GLN A 234 6.03 13.89 -11.31
C GLN A 234 7.36 14.08 -10.56
N THR A 235 7.45 13.69 -9.29
CA THR A 235 8.72 13.64 -8.55
C THR A 235 9.70 12.63 -9.14
N LEU A 236 9.22 11.47 -9.59
CA LEU A 236 10.06 10.39 -10.13
C LEU A 236 10.35 10.53 -11.62
N LYS A 237 9.53 11.26 -12.38
CA LYS A 237 9.63 11.40 -13.84
C LYS A 237 10.99 11.94 -14.32
N PRO A 238 11.61 12.95 -13.68
CA PRO A 238 12.97 13.41 -14.05
C PRO A 238 14.06 12.36 -13.82
N LYS A 239 13.79 11.35 -12.99
CA LYS A 239 14.71 10.24 -12.67
C LYS A 239 14.53 9.04 -13.59
N GLN A 240 13.55 9.10 -14.50
CA GLN A 240 13.34 8.07 -15.52
C GLN A 240 14.31 8.25 -16.69
N ASN A 241 14.86 7.13 -17.16
CA ASN A 241 15.59 7.09 -18.41
C ASN A 241 14.60 6.93 -19.57
N SER A 242 14.29 8.04 -20.25
CA SER A 242 13.31 8.08 -21.34
C SER A 242 13.66 7.13 -22.50
N LEU A 243 14.95 6.97 -22.83
CA LEU A 243 15.40 6.08 -23.90
C LEU A 243 15.12 4.61 -23.57
N VAL A 244 15.53 4.16 -22.38
CA VAL A 244 15.31 2.77 -21.92
C VAL A 244 13.82 2.48 -21.77
N THR A 245 13.07 3.46 -21.25
CA THR A 245 11.61 3.36 -21.07
C THR A 245 10.89 3.25 -22.42
N THR A 246 11.28 4.08 -23.39
CA THR A 246 10.71 4.06 -24.75
C THR A 246 11.04 2.75 -25.46
N TYR A 247 12.29 2.27 -25.35
CA TYR A 247 12.68 0.99 -25.94
C TYR A 247 11.95 -0.21 -25.32
N ARG A 248 11.69 -0.24 -24.01
CA ARG A 248 10.87 -1.31 -23.42
C ARG A 248 9.40 -1.20 -23.81
N LYS A 249 8.84 0.01 -23.83
CA LYS A 249 7.43 0.25 -24.18
C LYS A 249 7.14 -0.02 -25.65
N TYR A 250 8.08 0.33 -26.53
CA TYR A 250 7.93 0.28 -27.98
C TYR A 250 8.93 -0.67 -28.66
N GLY A 251 9.65 -1.53 -27.93
CA GLY A 251 10.58 -2.50 -28.51
C GLY A 251 9.88 -3.49 -29.45
N LEU A 252 8.60 -3.74 -29.19
CA LEU A 252 7.69 -4.44 -30.11
C LEU A 252 7.55 -3.72 -31.47
N ASN A 253 7.60 -2.39 -31.51
CA ASN A 253 7.56 -1.62 -32.76
C ASN A 253 8.88 -1.69 -33.53
N LEU A 254 10.02 -1.79 -32.84
CA LEU A 254 11.31 -2.03 -33.49
C LEU A 254 11.36 -3.42 -34.13
N ASN A 255 10.87 -4.44 -33.41
CA ASN A 255 10.71 -5.79 -33.96
C ASN A 255 9.77 -5.78 -35.19
N GLY A 256 8.69 -5.02 -35.15
CA GLY A 256 7.80 -4.80 -36.30
C GLY A 256 8.50 -4.14 -37.49
N ALA A 257 9.31 -3.10 -37.26
CA ALA A 257 10.08 -2.45 -38.32
C ALA A 257 11.13 -3.39 -38.94
N ILE A 258 11.83 -4.18 -38.12
CA ILE A 258 12.80 -5.18 -38.59
C ILE A 258 12.09 -6.31 -39.35
N PHE A 259 10.91 -6.74 -38.90
CA PHE A 259 10.09 -7.71 -39.61
C PHE A 259 9.61 -7.18 -40.97
N ILE A 260 9.17 -5.92 -41.05
CA ILE A 260 8.81 -5.29 -42.32
C ILE A 260 10.04 -5.18 -43.25
N ALA A 261 11.19 -4.76 -42.73
CA ALA A 261 12.43 -4.69 -43.50
C ALA A 261 12.85 -6.09 -44.02
N MET A 262 12.67 -7.13 -43.21
CA MET A 262 12.89 -8.52 -43.62
C MET A 262 11.94 -8.91 -44.77
N LEU A 263 10.64 -8.60 -44.66
CA LEU A 263 9.67 -8.89 -45.72
C LEU A 263 10.01 -8.20 -47.04
N ILE A 264 10.55 -6.98 -46.99
CA ILE A 264 11.02 -6.24 -48.17
C ILE A 264 12.28 -6.89 -48.77
N ALA A 265 13.17 -7.44 -47.95
CA ALA A 265 14.44 -8.00 -48.39
C ALA A 265 14.36 -9.46 -48.86
N ILE A 266 13.41 -10.27 -48.37
CA ILE A 266 13.27 -11.69 -48.74
C ILE A 266 13.16 -11.94 -50.27
N PRO A 267 12.41 -11.15 -51.06
CA PRO A 267 12.25 -11.37 -52.49
C PRO A 267 13.58 -11.36 -53.26
N ASP A 268 14.53 -10.53 -52.84
CA ASP A 268 15.85 -10.35 -53.45
C ASP A 268 16.81 -11.53 -53.25
N ILE A 269 16.47 -12.49 -52.37
CA ILE A 269 17.27 -13.68 -52.12
C ILE A 269 16.76 -14.81 -53.01
N GLU A 270 17.64 -15.40 -53.80
CA GLU A 270 17.30 -16.54 -54.65
C GLU A 270 17.36 -17.86 -53.87
N GLY A 271 16.41 -18.75 -54.15
CA GLY A 271 16.33 -20.07 -53.53
C GLY A 271 15.63 -20.10 -52.17
N TRP A 272 14.74 -21.08 -51.99
CA TRP A 272 13.92 -21.20 -50.78
C TRP A 272 14.76 -21.50 -49.52
N LYS A 273 15.86 -22.24 -49.66
CA LYS A 273 16.77 -22.57 -48.55
C LYS A 273 17.48 -21.34 -47.99
N SER A 274 18.01 -20.49 -48.87
CA SER A 274 18.69 -19.23 -48.48
C SER A 274 17.74 -18.26 -47.80
N ARG A 275 16.49 -18.16 -48.29
CA ARG A 275 15.42 -17.40 -47.64
C ARG A 275 15.13 -17.90 -46.23
N ALA A 276 14.99 -19.22 -46.05
CA ALA A 276 14.75 -19.82 -44.75
C ALA A 276 15.90 -19.55 -43.77
N VAL A 277 17.15 -19.69 -44.23
CA VAL A 277 18.36 -19.39 -43.42
C VAL A 277 18.38 -17.92 -43.00
N PHE A 278 18.05 -16.99 -43.91
CA PHE A 278 17.97 -15.57 -43.60
C PHE A 278 16.95 -15.28 -42.50
N VAL A 279 15.71 -15.77 -42.65
CA VAL A 279 14.63 -15.57 -41.68
C VAL A 279 14.99 -16.12 -40.30
N ILE A 280 15.48 -17.37 -40.25
CA ILE A 280 15.89 -18.01 -38.99
C ILE A 280 17.02 -17.23 -38.32
N SER A 281 18.01 -16.79 -39.08
CA SER A 281 19.16 -16.05 -38.55
C SER A 281 18.74 -14.72 -37.95
N VAL A 282 17.87 -13.96 -38.63
CA VAL A 282 17.35 -12.70 -38.09
C VAL A 282 16.50 -12.94 -36.85
N PHE A 283 15.67 -13.99 -36.83
CA PHE A 283 14.85 -14.32 -35.66
C PHE A 283 15.69 -14.73 -34.44
N LEU A 284 16.73 -15.55 -34.64
CA LEU A 284 17.69 -15.90 -33.59
C LEU A 284 18.43 -14.66 -33.08
N LEU A 285 18.82 -13.77 -33.99
CA LEU A 285 19.49 -12.53 -33.65
C LEU A 285 18.57 -11.64 -32.80
N LEU A 286 17.31 -11.45 -33.19
CA LEU A 286 16.34 -10.67 -32.41
C LEU A 286 16.12 -11.24 -31.00
N ASN A 287 15.97 -12.57 -30.89
CA ASN A 287 15.84 -13.23 -29.59
C ASN A 287 17.10 -13.06 -28.73
N PHE A 288 18.28 -13.12 -29.34
CA PHE A 288 19.55 -12.91 -28.64
C PHE A 288 19.69 -11.47 -28.14
N LEU A 289 19.31 -10.46 -28.93
CA LEU A 289 19.31 -9.06 -28.46
C LEU A 289 18.32 -8.86 -27.31
N LEU A 290 17.12 -9.43 -27.41
CA LEU A 290 16.10 -9.36 -26.36
C LEU A 290 16.63 -10.00 -25.06
N PHE A 291 17.29 -11.15 -25.18
CA PHE A 291 17.94 -11.84 -24.06
C PHE A 291 19.05 -10.98 -23.42
N ILE A 292 19.97 -10.42 -24.20
CA ILE A 292 21.03 -9.55 -23.68
C ILE A 292 20.43 -8.32 -23.00
N HIS A 293 19.46 -7.66 -23.63
CA HIS A 293 18.84 -6.46 -23.11
C HIS A 293 18.17 -6.74 -21.76
N ASN A 294 17.37 -7.81 -21.66
CA ASN A 294 16.69 -8.18 -20.42
C ASN A 294 17.65 -8.61 -19.32
N LYS A 295 18.78 -9.22 -19.67
CA LYS A 295 19.78 -9.70 -18.70
C LYS A 295 20.67 -8.58 -18.16
N PHE A 296 21.05 -7.62 -18.99
CA PHE A 296 22.10 -6.64 -18.66
C PHE A 296 21.58 -5.22 -18.37
N ILE A 297 20.34 -4.88 -18.74
CA ILE A 297 19.78 -3.54 -18.52
C ILE A 297 18.64 -3.63 -17.49
N PRO A 298 18.93 -3.40 -16.19
CA PRO A 298 17.92 -3.41 -15.15
C PRO A 298 16.94 -2.25 -15.32
N ASN A 299 15.67 -2.49 -15.01
CA ASN A 299 14.61 -1.48 -15.02
C ASN A 299 14.91 -0.39 -14.00
N THR A 300 15.20 -0.81 -12.77
CA THR A 300 15.56 0.08 -11.67
C THR A 300 16.96 -0.25 -11.18
N ALA A 301 17.77 0.80 -10.98
CA ALA A 301 19.04 0.70 -10.25
C ALA A 301 19.11 1.82 -9.22
N ILE A 302 19.37 1.45 -7.96
CA ILE A 302 19.46 2.39 -6.84
C ILE A 302 20.88 2.35 -6.30
N TYR A 303 21.58 3.48 -6.34
CA TYR A 303 22.96 3.61 -5.91
C TYR A 303 23.02 4.38 -4.59
N LEU A 304 23.52 3.74 -3.53
CA LEU A 304 23.49 4.30 -2.17
C LEU A 304 24.87 4.83 -1.71
N GLU A 305 25.94 4.47 -2.41
CA GLU A 305 27.30 4.94 -2.11
C GLU A 305 27.62 6.31 -2.76
N GLN A 306 28.43 7.13 -2.08
CA GLN A 306 28.52 8.59 -2.28
C GLN A 306 29.08 9.09 -3.63
N VAL A 307 29.60 8.23 -4.49
CA VAL A 307 30.17 8.70 -5.75
C VAL A 307 29.08 8.70 -6.82
N LYS A 308 28.51 9.88 -7.12
CA LYS A 308 27.71 10.09 -8.33
C LYS A 308 28.52 9.50 -9.50
N PRO A 309 28.06 8.41 -10.14
CA PRO A 309 28.82 7.75 -11.19
C PRO A 309 29.08 8.76 -12.31
N SER A 310 30.29 8.72 -12.89
CA SER A 310 30.66 9.61 -14.00
C SER A 310 29.63 9.52 -15.12
N PHE A 311 29.52 10.59 -15.93
CA PHE A 311 28.59 10.66 -17.06
C PHE A 311 28.63 9.39 -17.94
N PHE A 312 29.81 8.80 -18.10
CA PHE A 312 30.02 7.54 -18.83
C PHE A 312 29.34 6.33 -18.16
N LYS A 313 29.51 6.13 -16.84
CA LYS A 313 28.80 5.06 -16.10
C LYS A 313 27.28 5.27 -16.12
N ARG A 314 26.81 6.52 -16.19
CA ARG A 314 25.39 6.85 -16.31
C ARG A 314 24.83 6.56 -17.71
N ALA A 315 25.57 6.86 -18.76
CA ALA A 315 25.13 6.70 -20.14
C ALA A 315 25.37 5.30 -20.72
N TRP A 316 26.30 4.52 -20.17
CA TRP A 316 26.71 3.22 -20.72
C TRP A 316 25.55 2.26 -21.04
N PRO A 317 24.51 2.07 -20.20
CA PRO A 317 23.40 1.18 -20.56
C PRO A 317 22.58 1.68 -21.76
N SER A 318 22.44 3.01 -21.91
CA SER A 318 21.78 3.61 -23.07
C SER A 318 22.65 3.52 -24.33
N MET A 319 23.97 3.71 -24.19
CA MET A 319 24.93 3.48 -25.27
C MET A 319 24.97 2.01 -25.69
N LEU A 320 24.88 1.08 -24.74
CA LEU A 320 24.82 -0.36 -25.00
C LEU A 320 23.53 -0.71 -25.74
N SER A 321 22.38 -0.17 -25.34
CA SER A 321 21.12 -0.36 -26.06
C SER A 321 21.19 0.15 -27.51
N TRP A 322 21.80 1.31 -27.73
CA TRP A 322 22.00 1.85 -29.08
C TRP A 322 23.00 1.03 -29.90
N PHE A 323 24.12 0.63 -29.30
CA PHE A 323 25.15 -0.20 -29.92
C PHE A 323 24.61 -1.59 -30.31
N ILE A 324 23.79 -2.20 -29.46
CA ILE A 324 23.07 -3.45 -29.73
C ILE A 324 22.15 -3.30 -30.96
N ALA A 325 21.43 -2.18 -31.07
CA ALA A 325 20.54 -1.92 -32.22
C ALA A 325 21.30 -1.61 -33.53
N VAL A 326 22.44 -0.94 -33.46
CA VAL A 326 23.29 -0.66 -34.64
C VAL A 326 24.02 -1.92 -35.10
N SER A 327 24.62 -2.67 -34.18
CA SER A 327 25.36 -3.90 -34.50
C SER A 327 24.46 -4.98 -35.08
N SER A 328 23.23 -5.12 -34.59
CA SER A 328 22.25 -6.07 -35.14
C SER A 328 21.87 -5.75 -36.58
N SER A 329 21.67 -4.47 -36.89
CA SER A 329 21.34 -4.00 -38.24
C SER A 329 22.50 -4.26 -39.21
N VAL A 330 23.75 -4.05 -38.78
CA VAL A 330 24.95 -4.34 -39.56
C VAL A 330 25.11 -5.84 -39.80
N ILE A 331 24.91 -6.68 -38.78
CA ILE A 331 25.01 -8.14 -38.93
C ILE A 331 23.92 -8.66 -39.87
N ALA A 332 22.68 -8.17 -39.77
CA ALA A 332 21.60 -8.54 -40.68
C ALA A 332 21.91 -8.15 -42.13
N ALA A 333 22.50 -6.96 -42.35
CA ALA A 333 22.93 -6.50 -43.68
C ALA A 333 24.07 -7.34 -44.26
N ILE A 334 25.04 -7.77 -43.42
CA ILE A 334 26.13 -8.66 -43.83
C ILE A 334 25.58 -10.03 -44.23
N ILE A 335 24.68 -10.62 -43.44
CA ILE A 335 24.05 -11.91 -43.75
C ILE A 335 23.28 -11.81 -45.07
N PHE A 336 22.52 -10.72 -45.27
CA PHE A 336 21.81 -10.48 -46.53
C PHE A 336 22.78 -10.40 -47.72
N SER A 337 23.86 -9.64 -47.59
CA SER A 337 24.87 -9.50 -48.65
C SER A 337 25.53 -10.82 -49.02
N ILE A 338 25.87 -11.65 -48.05
CA ILE A 338 26.50 -12.97 -48.28
C ILE A 338 25.53 -13.93 -48.97
N LEU A 339 24.26 -13.94 -48.56
CA LEU A 339 23.26 -14.81 -49.15
C LEU A 339 22.85 -14.39 -50.57
N LYS A 340 22.97 -13.09 -50.88
CA LYS A 340 22.74 -12.54 -52.23
C LYS A 340 23.93 -12.78 -53.16
N SER A 341 25.18 -12.70 -52.66
CA SER A 341 26.37 -12.93 -53.48
C SER A 341 26.71 -14.42 -53.66
N GLY A 342 26.28 -15.28 -52.74
CA GLY A 342 26.44 -16.73 -52.86
C GLY A 342 25.39 -17.43 -53.75
N SER A 343 24.40 -16.68 -54.25
CA SER A 343 23.36 -17.17 -55.16
C SER A 343 23.56 -16.73 -56.62
N SER A 344 24.67 -16.06 -56.95
CA SER A 344 25.04 -15.69 -58.32
C SER A 344 25.87 -16.75 -59.03
#